data_AF-A0A354Q9U9-F1
#
_entry.id   AF-A0A354Q9U9-F1
#
_cell.length_a   1.000
_cell.length_b   1.000
_cell.length_c   1.000
_cell.angle_alpha   90.00
_cell.angle_beta   90.00
_cell.angle_gamma   90.00
#
_symmetry.space_group_name_H-M   'P 1'
#
loop_
_entity.id
_entity.type
_entity.pdbx_description
1 polymer ?
#
loop_
_entity_poly.entity_id
_entity_poly.type
_entity_poly.pdbx_seq_one_letter_code
_entity_poly.pdbx_strand_id
1 'polypeptide(L)' 'VLLLGPAHRVWLEGAAFPEADAFQTPLGEITLDKELIEKILAEFSWISVSDEAHAEEHCLEVQLPFLQETL' A
#
# COMPACT_ATOMS: atom_id res chain seq x y z
N VAL A 1 7.36 8.04 2.95
CA VAL A 1 6.97 8.09 1.53
C VAL A 1 5.51 7.69 1.44
N LEU A 2 4.69 8.38 0.64
CA LEU A 2 3.34 7.91 0.30
C LEU A 2 3.35 7.46 -1.16
N LEU A 3 2.97 6.21 -1.43
CA LEU A 3 2.87 5.65 -2.76
C LEU A 3 1.41 5.54 -3.19
N LEU A 4 1.12 5.91 -4.43
CA LEU A 4 -0.20 5.84 -5.03
C LEU A 4 -0.04 5.17 -6.40
N GLY A 5 -0.87 4.16 -6.67
CA GLY A 5 -0.82 3.38 -7.89
C GLY A 5 -2.22 2.92 -8.29
N PRO A 6 -2.46 2.68 -9.59
CA PRO A 6 -3.74 2.16 -10.06
C PRO A 6 -3.90 0.68 -9.66
N ALA A 7 -5.15 0.28 -9.38
CA ALA A 7 -5.53 -1.12 -9.30
C ALA A 7 -5.81 -1.65 -10.73
N HIS A 8 -5.03 -2.62 -11.19
CA HIS A 8 -5.16 -3.23 -12.51
C HIS A 8 -6.00 -4.52 -12.50
N ARG A 9 -6.10 -5.17 -11.34
CA ARG A 9 -6.65 -6.54 -11.23
C ARG A 9 -8.10 -6.59 -10.78
N VAL A 10 -8.48 -5.73 -9.85
CA VAL A 10 -9.81 -5.71 -9.26
C VAL A 10 -10.43 -4.34 -9.43
N TRP A 11 -11.76 -4.33 -9.52
CA TRP A 11 -12.49 -3.08 -9.44
C TRP A 11 -12.33 -2.50 -8.04
N LEU A 12 -11.85 -1.26 -7.95
CA LEU A 12 -11.72 -0.53 -6.71
C LEU A 12 -12.43 0.81 -6.85
N GLU A 13 -13.43 1.05 -6.01
CA GLU A 13 -14.02 2.37 -5.85
C GLU A 13 -13.23 3.14 -4.79
N GLY A 14 -12.63 4.27 -5.18
CA GLY A 14 -11.76 5.05 -4.31
C GLY A 14 -10.32 4.53 -4.27
N ALA A 15 -9.75 4.42 -3.07
CA ALA A 15 -8.40 3.89 -2.84
C ALA A 15 -8.39 2.92 -1.65
N ALA A 16 -7.37 2.07 -1.56
CA ALA A 16 -7.27 1.10 -0.48
C ALA A 16 -5.84 0.97 0.06
N PHE A 17 -5.73 0.89 1.39
CA PHE A 17 -4.54 0.40 2.06
C PHE A 17 -4.63 -1.14 2.25
N PRO A 18 -3.50 -1.85 2.37
CA PRO A 18 -3.51 -3.24 2.81
C PRO A 18 -3.79 -3.31 4.33
N GLU A 19 -4.29 -4.45 4.80
CA GLU A 19 -4.40 -4.75 6.23
C GLU A 19 -3.03 -5.04 6.86
N ALA A 20 -2.08 -5.52 6.05
CA ALA A 20 -0.73 -5.87 6.45
C ALA A 20 0.01 -4.78 7.26
N ASP A 21 0.96 -5.21 8.08
CA ASP A 21 1.82 -4.31 8.88
C ASP A 21 3.15 -3.99 8.19
N ALA A 22 3.55 -4.81 7.23
CA ALA A 22 4.78 -4.62 6.46
C ALA A 22 4.65 -5.23 5.07
N PHE A 23 5.41 -4.68 4.12
CA PHE A 23 5.68 -5.33 2.84
C PHE A 23 7.00 -6.11 2.91
N GLN A 24 7.02 -7.29 2.31
CA GLN A 24 8.23 -8.07 2.12
C GLN A 24 8.87 -7.72 0.78
N THR A 25 10.18 -7.53 0.76
CA THR A 25 10.97 -7.38 -0.45
C THR A 25 12.19 -8.31 -0.40
N PRO A 26 12.90 -8.53 -1.53
CA PRO A 26 14.18 -9.24 -1.51
C PRO A 26 15.28 -8.57 -0.66
N LEU A 27 15.14 -7.28 -0.33
CA LEU A 27 16.09 -6.53 0.49
C LEU A 27 15.70 -6.49 1.97
N GLY A 28 14.54 -7.03 2.34
CA GLY A 28 14.02 -7.08 3.70
C GLY A 28 12.59 -6.57 3.80
N GLU A 29 12.13 -6.38 5.03
CA GLU A 29 10.77 -5.90 5.30
C GLU A 29 10.71 -4.35 5.35
N ILE A 30 9.60 -3.80 4.87
CA ILE A 30 9.26 -2.38 4.95
C ILE A 30 8.01 -2.24 5.81
N THR A 31 8.17 -1.75 7.04
CA THR A 31 7.05 -1.50 7.95
C THR A 31 6.18 -0.35 7.45
N LEU A 32 4.86 -0.55 7.51
CA LEU A 32 3.88 0.46 7.16
C LEU A 32 3.60 1.40 8.34
N ASP A 33 3.40 2.67 8.04
CA ASP A 33 3.03 3.69 9.04
C ASP A 33 1.55 3.56 9.41
N LYS A 34 1.25 2.64 10.34
CA LYS A 34 -0.13 2.34 10.76
C LYS A 34 -0.81 3.55 11.39
N GLU A 35 -0.09 4.38 12.14
CA GLU A 35 -0.66 5.58 12.76
C GLU A 35 -1.13 6.58 11.69
N LEU A 36 -0.33 6.79 10.64
CA LEU A 36 -0.72 7.63 9.51
C LEU A 36 -1.87 7.02 8.71
N ILE A 37 -1.85 5.72 8.46
CA ILE A 37 -2.91 5.01 7.75
C ILE A 37 -4.25 5.17 8.48
N GLU A 38 -4.29 4.96 9.79
CA GLU A 38 -5.50 5.12 10.61
C GLU A 38 -6.03 6.56 10.55
N LYS A 39 -5.15 7.58 10.61
CA LYS A 39 -5.56 8.99 10.45
C LYS A 39 -6.18 9.26 9.09
N ILE A 40 -5.60 8.71 8.01
CA ILE A 40 -6.12 8.88 6.65
C ILE A 40 -7.48 8.19 6.50
N LEU A 41 -7.63 6.97 7.02
CA LEU A 41 -8.90 6.24 7.01
C LEU A 41 -10.01 6.98 7.78
N ALA A 42 -9.66 7.64 8.90
CA ALA A 42 -10.61 8.43 9.67
C ALA A 42 -11.04 9.73 8.97
N GLU A 43 -10.14 10.35 8.20
CA GLU A 43 -10.40 11.61 7.50
C GLU A 43 -11.13 11.41 6.16
N PHE A 44 -10.83 10.34 5.43
CA PHE A 44 -11.30 10.15 4.05
C PHE A 44 -12.18 8.91 3.91
N SER A 45 -13.50 9.14 3.88
CA SER A 45 -14.51 8.07 3.78
C SER A 45 -14.50 7.26 2.47
N TRP A 46 -13.75 7.71 1.45
CA TRP A 46 -13.60 7.03 0.16
C TRP A 46 -12.35 6.12 0.12
N ILE A 47 -11.59 6.05 1.22
CA ILE A 47 -10.44 5.17 1.36
C ILE A 47 -10.84 4.00 2.26
N SER A 48 -10.50 2.79 1.85
CA SER A 48 -10.81 1.56 2.57
C SER A 48 -9.56 0.73 2.89
N VAL A 49 -9.75 -0.40 3.58
CA VAL A 49 -8.74 -1.45 3.73
C VAL A 49 -9.18 -2.63 2.87
N SER A 50 -8.29 -3.14 2.01
CA SER A 50 -8.60 -4.27 1.14
C SER A 50 -7.34 -4.99 0.70
N ASP A 51 -7.05 -6.15 1.29
CA ASP A 51 -5.94 -7.01 0.84
C ASP A 51 -6.16 -7.52 -0.59
N GLU A 52 -7.42 -7.68 -1.01
CA GLU A 52 -7.77 -8.09 -2.37
C GLU A 52 -7.26 -7.09 -3.42
N ALA A 53 -7.29 -5.79 -3.12
CA ALA A 53 -6.73 -4.75 -4.00
C ALA A 53 -5.21 -4.84 -4.18
N HIS A 54 -4.51 -5.52 -3.26
CA HIS A 54 -3.04 -5.65 -3.25
C HIS A 54 -2.55 -7.04 -3.63
N ALA A 55 -3.37 -8.10 -3.48
CA ALA A 55 -2.93 -9.50 -3.54
C ALA A 55 -2.26 -9.93 -4.87
N GLU A 56 -2.70 -9.39 -6.01
CA GLU A 56 -2.16 -9.70 -7.34
C GLU A 56 -1.69 -8.44 -8.10
N GLU A 57 -1.52 -7.34 -7.37
CA GLU A 57 -1.11 -6.05 -7.91
C GLU A 57 0.40 -5.85 -7.78
N HIS A 58 1.01 -5.23 -8.79
CA HIS A 58 2.47 -5.11 -8.89
C HIS A 58 2.94 -3.67 -9.02
N CYS A 59 2.05 -2.72 -9.32
CA CYS A 59 2.43 -1.36 -9.66
C CYS A 59 3.21 -0.66 -8.52
N LEU A 60 2.85 -0.96 -7.26
CA LEU A 60 3.55 -0.48 -6.07
C LEU A 60 4.72 -1.41 -5.69
N GLU A 61 4.53 -2.73 -5.79
CA GLU A 61 5.52 -3.75 -5.39
C GLU A 61 6.88 -3.50 -6.04
N VAL A 62 6.89 -3.24 -7.36
CA VAL A 62 8.15 -3.06 -8.12
C VAL A 62 8.90 -1.78 -7.76
N GLN A 63 8.26 -0.84 -7.06
CA GLN A 63 8.91 0.38 -6.57
C GLN A 63 9.63 0.16 -5.23
N LEU A 64 9.18 -0.82 -4.43
CA LEU A 64 9.63 -0.99 -3.04
C LEU A 64 11.14 -1.21 -2.92
N PRO A 65 11.81 -2.07 -3.72
CA PRO A 65 13.25 -2.27 -3.60
C PRO A 65 14.05 -1.00 -3.92
N PHE A 66 13.61 -0.20 -4.89
CA PHE A 66 14.29 1.05 -5.24
C PHE A 66 14.19 2.08 -4.12
N LEU A 67 13.03 2.16 -3.46
CA LEU A 67 12.85 3.08 -2.34
C LEU A 67 13.67 2.64 -1.12
N GLN A 68 13.73 1.34 -0.84
CA GLN A 68 14.50 0.78 0.27
C GLN A 68 16.01 0.99 0.12
N GLU A 69 16.53 1.07 -1.10
CA GLU A 69 17.95 1.35 -1.36
C GLU A 69 18.27 2.85 -1.33
N THR A 70 17.30 3.72 -1.65
CA THR A 70 17.56 5.16 -1.88
C THR A 70 17.19 6.07 -0.72
N LEU A 71 16.44 5.57 0.27
CA LEU A 71 15.93 6.32 1.42
C LEU A 71 16.29 5.62 2.73
#